data_AF-A0A7Y9FPB5-F1
#
_entry.id   AF-A0A7Y9FPB5-F1
#
_cell.length_a   1.000
_cell.length_b   1.000
_cell.length_c   1.000
_cell.angle_alpha   90.00
_cell.angle_beta   90.00
_cell.angle_gamma   90.00
#
_symmetry.space_group_name_H-M   'P 1'
#
loop_
_entity.id
_entity.type
_entity.pdbx_description
1 polymer ?
#
loop_
_entity_poly.entity_id
_entity_poly.type
_entity_poly.pdbx_seq_one_letter_code
_entity_poly.pdbx_strand_id
1 'polypeptide(L)'
;MEVLNHLIAPRRTAVMRLPDRPRSPLGALLLPQFERLGCVAGALPHDGPTGSAWSRAYILGAACAALQQHGPTPISDQDCFATALHAFALTYGETEAHDILTATIAAAEAQEPEVEDGLLQGAVDLALVASGDCGASLHFALRLEEELTQEA
;
A
#
# COMPACT_ATOMS: atom_id res chain seq x y z
N MET A 1 11.66 -40.38 9.00
CA MET A 1 10.22 -40.17 9.31
C MET A 1 10.03 -40.42 10.79
N GLU A 2 9.17 -39.65 11.45
CA GLU A 2 8.82 -39.70 12.89
C GLU A 2 9.55 -38.76 13.87
N VAL A 3 9.54 -37.45 13.58
CA VAL A 3 9.59 -36.41 14.63
C VAL A 3 8.31 -35.57 14.57
N LEU A 4 7.18 -36.27 14.53
CA LEU A 4 5.83 -35.71 14.61
C LEU A 4 5.12 -36.52 15.69
N ASN A 5 4.99 -35.96 16.90
CA ASN A 5 3.86 -36.25 17.82
C ASN A 5 3.94 -35.60 19.22
N HIS A 6 4.99 -34.86 19.58
CA HIS A 6 5.12 -34.34 20.96
C HIS A 6 4.85 -32.86 21.18
N LEU A 7 4.16 -32.17 20.28
CA LEU A 7 3.81 -30.75 20.49
C LEU A 7 2.30 -30.48 20.39
N ILE A 8 1.48 -31.42 20.88
CA ILE A 8 0.04 -31.20 21.09
C ILE A 8 -0.24 -30.95 22.59
N ALA A 9 -0.13 -29.66 22.96
CA ALA A 9 -0.88 -28.88 23.99
C ALA A 9 -0.80 -29.34 25.48
N PRO A 10 -1.28 -28.56 26.51
CA PRO A 10 -1.88 -27.21 26.52
C PRO A 10 -1.34 -26.27 27.65
N ARG A 11 -1.66 -24.96 27.59
CA ARG A 11 -2.33 -24.20 28.67
C ARG A 11 -2.43 -22.71 28.34
N ARG A 12 -3.67 -22.25 28.26
CA ARG A 12 -4.07 -20.84 28.29
C ARG A 12 -3.75 -20.24 29.68
N THR A 13 -3.08 -19.10 29.69
CA THR A 13 -3.25 -18.04 30.70
C THR A 13 -2.95 -16.70 30.04
N ALA A 14 -3.86 -15.75 30.27
CA ALA A 14 -4.04 -14.51 29.53
C ALA A 14 -2.95 -13.46 29.79
N VAL A 15 -2.57 -12.74 28.73
CA VAL A 15 -2.27 -11.30 28.75
C VAL A 15 -2.82 -10.73 27.45
N MET A 16 -3.56 -9.62 27.54
CA MET A 16 -3.95 -8.77 26.42
C MET A 16 -2.75 -8.58 25.48
N ARG A 17 -2.81 -9.16 24.27
CA ARG A 17 -2.00 -8.71 23.15
C ARG A 17 -2.95 -8.12 22.12
N LEU A 18 -2.86 -6.81 21.92
CA LEU A 18 -3.11 -6.24 20.60
C LEU A 18 -2.48 -7.18 19.58
N PRO A 19 -3.12 -7.53 18.46
CA PRO A 19 -2.48 -8.40 17.48
C PRO A 19 -1.18 -7.72 17.02
N ASP A 20 -0.05 -8.24 17.52
CA ASP A 20 1.29 -8.10 16.97
C ASP A 20 1.20 -8.56 15.51
N ARG A 21 0.95 -7.63 14.60
CA ARG A 21 1.27 -7.84 13.18
C ARG A 21 2.46 -6.96 12.88
N PRO A 22 3.55 -7.49 12.30
CA PRO A 22 4.27 -6.67 11.35
C PRO A 22 3.24 -6.38 10.25
N ARG A 23 2.56 -5.23 10.33
CA ARG A 23 1.88 -4.70 9.15
C ARG A 23 3.01 -4.59 8.12
N SER A 24 2.88 -5.23 6.98
CA SER A 24 3.83 -5.06 5.88
C SER A 24 4.09 -3.55 5.71
N PRO A 25 5.28 -3.11 5.27
CA PRO A 25 5.56 -1.68 5.09
C PRO A 25 4.45 -0.94 4.32
N LEU A 26 3.83 -1.63 3.35
CA LEU A 26 2.64 -1.16 2.64
C LEU A 26 1.42 -0.94 3.53
N GLY A 27 1.05 -1.91 4.37
CA GLY A 27 -0.08 -1.74 5.29
C GLY A 27 0.21 -0.72 6.39
N ALA A 28 1.47 -0.55 6.79
CA ALA A 28 1.88 0.48 7.74
C ALA A 28 1.81 1.90 7.12
N LEU A 29 2.06 2.03 5.82
CA LEU A 29 1.92 3.27 5.07
C LEU A 29 0.47 3.62 4.73
N LEU A 30 -0.28 2.68 4.15
CA LEU A 30 -1.56 2.97 3.50
C LEU A 30 -2.73 3.07 4.49
N LEU A 31 -2.79 2.18 5.48
CA LEU A 31 -3.94 2.11 6.39
C LEU A 31 -4.16 3.40 7.21
N PRO A 32 -3.12 4.04 7.78
CA PRO A 32 -3.31 5.31 8.50
C PRO A 32 -3.82 6.44 7.59
N GLN A 33 -3.46 6.42 6.30
CA GLN A 33 -3.92 7.42 5.33
C GLN A 33 -5.41 7.25 5.03
N PHE A 34 -5.90 6.01 4.93
CA PHE A 34 -7.33 5.76 4.74
C PHE A 34 -8.13 6.09 6.00
N GLU A 35 -7.63 5.74 7.18
CA GLU A 35 -8.22 6.10 8.47
C GLU A 35 -8.36 7.63 8.61
N ARG A 36 -7.35 8.38 8.16
CA ARG A 36 -7.36 9.84 8.15
C ARG A 36 -8.44 10.42 7.22
N LEU A 37 -8.60 9.83 6.04
CA LEU A 37 -9.64 10.20 5.07
C LEU A 37 -11.06 9.74 5.50
N GLY A 38 -11.19 9.00 6.60
CA GLY A 38 -12.46 8.43 7.04
C GLY A 38 -12.94 7.26 6.17
N CYS A 39 -12.05 6.68 5.35
CA CYS A 39 -12.33 5.56 4.47
C CYS A 39 -11.85 4.25 5.09
N VAL A 40 -12.52 3.15 4.77
CA VAL A 40 -12.05 1.80 5.11
C VAL A 40 -11.13 1.28 4.00
N ALA A 41 -10.17 0.43 4.39
CA ALA A 41 -9.31 -0.24 3.42
C ALA A 41 -10.14 -1.03 2.40
N GLY A 42 -9.78 -0.91 1.13
CA GLY A 42 -10.47 -1.55 0.00
C GLY A 42 -11.76 -0.86 -0.40
N ALA A 43 -11.99 0.39 0.04
CA ALA A 43 -13.19 1.15 -0.28
C ALA A 43 -12.89 2.63 -0.61
N LEU A 44 -11.66 2.97 -0.99
CA LEU A 44 -11.42 4.29 -1.54
C LEU A 44 -12.14 4.39 -2.90
N PRO A 45 -12.90 5.46 -3.15
CA PRO A 45 -13.48 5.70 -4.46
C PRO A 45 -12.37 5.80 -5.51
N HIS A 46 -12.56 5.17 -6.66
CA HIS A 46 -11.62 5.23 -7.78
C HIS A 46 -12.01 6.32 -8.80
N ASP A 47 -12.96 7.18 -8.45
CA ASP A 47 -13.34 8.41 -9.12
C ASP A 47 -12.89 9.65 -8.32
N GLY A 48 -12.85 10.81 -8.99
CA GLY A 48 -12.41 12.06 -8.37
C GLY A 48 -10.94 12.06 -7.92
N PRO A 49 -10.58 12.86 -6.90
CA PRO A 49 -9.20 13.00 -6.41
C PRO A 49 -8.53 11.67 -6.00
N THR A 50 -9.27 10.80 -5.30
CA THR A 50 -8.77 9.48 -4.85
C THR A 50 -8.50 8.53 -6.02
N GLY A 51 -9.21 8.72 -7.13
CA GLY A 51 -9.02 7.99 -8.38
C GLY A 51 -8.06 8.63 -9.37
N SER A 52 -7.42 9.77 -9.06
CA SER A 52 -6.59 10.51 -10.01
C SER A 52 -5.35 9.73 -10.49
N ALA A 53 -4.73 10.16 -11.59
CA ALA A 53 -3.51 9.56 -12.10
C ALA A 53 -2.39 9.58 -11.05
N TRP A 54 -2.24 10.71 -10.35
CA TRP A 54 -1.32 10.86 -9.24
C TRP A 54 -1.60 9.88 -8.10
N SER A 55 -2.86 9.77 -7.66
CA SER A 55 -3.24 8.92 -6.53
C SER A 55 -2.98 7.44 -6.81
N ARG A 56 -3.33 6.95 -8.00
CA ARG A 56 -3.03 5.58 -8.41
C ARG A 56 -1.53 5.34 -8.51
N ALA A 57 -0.79 6.31 -9.05
CA ALA A 57 0.66 6.24 -9.16
C ALA A 57 1.37 6.21 -7.81
N TYR A 58 0.86 6.94 -6.81
CA TYR A 58 1.36 6.88 -5.43
C TYR A 58 1.32 5.46 -4.86
N ILE A 59 0.20 4.75 -5.03
CA ILE A 59 0.07 3.35 -4.57
C ILE A 59 1.08 2.44 -5.28
N LEU A 60 1.25 2.63 -6.60
CA LEU A 60 2.22 1.87 -7.39
C LEU A 60 3.66 2.13 -6.94
N GLY A 61 4.02 3.39 -6.68
CA GLY A 61 5.35 3.79 -6.19
C GLY A 61 5.68 3.16 -4.84
N ALA A 62 4.72 3.16 -3.92
CA ALA A 62 4.83 2.49 -2.63
C ALA A 62 5.04 0.97 -2.81
N ALA A 63 4.30 0.32 -3.71
CA ALA A 63 4.45 -1.11 -3.98
C ALA A 63 5.85 -1.44 -4.53
N CYS A 64 6.36 -0.63 -5.46
CA CYS A 64 7.70 -0.77 -6.02
C CYS A 64 8.78 -0.62 -4.95
N ALA A 65 8.68 0.38 -4.06
CA ALA A 65 9.64 0.55 -2.97
C ALA A 65 9.61 -0.61 -1.96
N ALA A 66 8.46 -1.25 -1.75
CA ALA A 66 8.33 -2.36 -0.80
C ALA A 66 9.09 -3.60 -1.27
N LEU A 67 9.12 -3.81 -2.59
CA LEU A 67 9.90 -4.87 -3.23
C LEU A 67 11.40 -4.65 -3.06
N GLN A 68 11.87 -3.40 -3.22
CA GLN A 68 13.28 -3.04 -3.07
C GLN A 68 13.84 -3.29 -1.66
N GLN A 69 12.98 -3.40 -0.64
CA GLN A 69 13.39 -3.69 0.74
C GLN A 69 13.75 -5.16 0.98
N HIS A 70 13.40 -6.08 0.08
CA HIS A 70 13.62 -7.51 0.25
C HIS A 70 15.05 -7.98 -0.11
N GLY A 71 15.96 -7.04 -0.40
CA GLY A 71 17.38 -7.30 -0.63
C GLY A 71 17.74 -7.51 -2.11
N PRO A 72 19.00 -7.90 -2.41
CA PRO A 72 19.57 -7.84 -3.76
C PRO A 72 19.15 -8.98 -4.70
N THR A 73 18.14 -9.77 -4.32
CA THR A 73 17.62 -10.84 -5.19
C THR A 73 16.89 -10.25 -6.39
N PRO A 74 17.05 -10.83 -7.60
CA PRO A 74 16.24 -10.44 -8.74
C PRO A 74 14.76 -10.61 -8.39
N ILE A 75 14.00 -9.53 -8.52
CA ILE A 75 12.55 -9.53 -8.31
C ILE A 75 11.92 -9.90 -9.64
N SER A 76 11.05 -10.91 -9.64
CA SER A 76 10.36 -11.31 -10.87
C SER A 76 9.23 -10.32 -11.19
N ASP A 77 8.89 -10.18 -12.47
CA ASP A 77 7.74 -9.38 -12.89
C ASP A 77 6.43 -9.85 -12.23
N GLN A 78 6.34 -11.15 -11.93
CA GLN A 78 5.22 -11.73 -11.22
C GLN A 78 5.14 -11.24 -9.76
N ASP A 79 6.27 -11.17 -9.04
CA ASP A 79 6.31 -10.64 -7.68
C ASP A 79 6.02 -9.14 -7.65
N CYS A 80 6.51 -8.41 -8.67
CA CYS A 80 6.19 -7.01 -8.89
C CYS A 80 4.69 -6.79 -9.03
N PHE A 81 4.07 -7.51 -9.97
CA PHE A 81 2.65 -7.41 -10.23
C PHE A 81 1.82 -7.85 -9.01
N ALA A 82 2.18 -8.94 -8.34
CA ALA A 82 1.46 -9.43 -7.16
C ALA A 82 1.49 -8.43 -5.99
N THR A 83 2.64 -7.77 -5.77
CA THR A 83 2.78 -6.78 -4.70
C THR A 83 2.01 -5.50 -5.02
N ALA A 84 2.07 -5.04 -6.27
CA ALA A 84 1.26 -3.92 -6.73
C ALA A 84 -0.24 -4.25 -6.63
N LEU A 85 -0.66 -5.42 -7.09
CA LEU A 85 -2.06 -5.86 -7.01
C LEU A 85 -2.56 -5.90 -5.56
N HIS A 86 -1.74 -6.38 -4.63
CA HIS A 86 -2.07 -6.36 -3.22
C HIS A 86 -2.25 -4.93 -2.68
N ALA A 87 -1.38 -4.00 -3.05
CA ALA A 87 -1.50 -2.60 -2.65
C ALA A 87 -2.79 -1.96 -3.21
N PHE A 88 -3.10 -2.20 -4.49
CA PHE A 88 -4.34 -1.71 -5.10
C PHE A 88 -5.59 -2.34 -4.50
N ALA A 89 -5.55 -3.63 -4.13
CA ALA A 89 -6.66 -4.29 -3.43
C ALA A 89 -6.88 -3.73 -2.02
N LEU A 90 -5.80 -3.38 -1.31
CA LEU A 90 -5.89 -2.69 -0.02
C LEU A 90 -6.47 -1.27 -0.14
N THR A 91 -6.33 -0.63 -1.29
CA THR A 91 -6.81 0.75 -1.53
C THR A 91 -8.25 0.75 -2.08
N TYR A 92 -8.45 0.14 -3.25
CA TYR A 92 -9.68 0.23 -4.04
C TYR A 92 -10.57 -1.03 -3.95
N GLY A 93 -10.06 -2.10 -3.35
CA GLY A 93 -10.79 -3.37 -3.19
C GLY A 93 -10.42 -4.43 -4.22
N GLU A 94 -10.62 -5.71 -3.86
CA GLU A 94 -10.17 -6.86 -4.67
C GLU A 94 -10.82 -6.92 -6.05
N THR A 95 -12.04 -6.42 -6.19
CA THR A 95 -12.81 -6.50 -7.45
C THR A 95 -12.23 -5.60 -8.54
N GLU A 96 -11.77 -4.40 -8.18
CA GLU A 96 -11.36 -3.39 -9.16
C GLU A 96 -9.84 -3.23 -9.25
N ALA A 97 -9.10 -3.73 -8.26
CA ALA A 97 -7.66 -3.57 -8.14
C ALA A 97 -6.89 -3.96 -9.40
N HIS A 98 -7.27 -5.06 -10.05
CA HIS A 98 -6.59 -5.55 -11.24
C HIS A 98 -6.70 -4.56 -12.42
N ASP A 99 -7.90 -4.05 -12.67
CA ASP A 99 -8.17 -3.18 -13.81
C ASP A 99 -7.57 -1.79 -13.59
N ILE A 100 -7.69 -1.27 -12.36
CA ILE A 100 -7.09 0.00 -11.95
C ILE A 100 -5.56 -0.08 -12.04
N LEU A 101 -4.95 -1.18 -11.57
CA LEU A 101 -3.50 -1.40 -11.68
C LEU A 101 -3.05 -1.44 -13.14
N THR A 102 -3.74 -2.21 -13.98
CA THR A 102 -3.40 -2.33 -15.40
C THR A 102 -3.46 -0.98 -16.11
N ALA A 103 -4.50 -0.18 -15.87
CA ALA A 103 -4.61 1.17 -16.41
C ALA A 103 -3.50 2.10 -15.90
N THR A 104 -3.09 1.94 -14.65
CA THR A 104 -2.02 2.75 -14.04
C THR A 104 -0.65 2.41 -14.61
N ILE A 105 -0.36 1.12 -14.85
CA ILE A 105 0.87 0.70 -15.54
C ILE A 105 0.91 1.30 -16.95
N ALA A 106 -0.20 1.23 -17.70
CA ALA A 106 -0.28 1.81 -19.04
C ALA A 106 -0.03 3.34 -19.03
N ALA A 107 -0.58 4.06 -18.04
CA ALA A 107 -0.34 5.50 -17.88
C ALA A 107 1.13 5.82 -17.52
N ALA A 108 1.77 4.97 -16.72
CA ALA A 108 3.19 5.10 -16.40
C ALA A 108 4.09 4.85 -17.63
N GLU A 109 3.76 3.84 -18.44
CA GLU A 109 4.46 3.56 -19.70
C GLU A 109 4.30 4.71 -20.71
N ALA A 110 3.14 5.38 -20.70
CA ALA A 110 2.87 6.57 -21.50
C ALA A 110 3.56 7.84 -20.97
N GLN A 111 4.23 7.77 -19.80
CA GLN A 111 4.92 8.89 -19.16
C GLN A 111 4.02 10.10 -18.91
N GLU A 112 2.80 9.84 -18.44
CA GLU A 112 1.90 10.92 -18.03
C GLU A 112 2.54 11.72 -16.88
N PRO A 113 2.55 13.07 -16.94
CA PRO A 113 3.34 13.90 -16.03
C PRO A 113 2.90 13.78 -14.55
N GLU A 114 1.62 13.53 -14.30
CA GLU A 114 1.09 13.35 -12.94
C GLU A 114 1.46 11.99 -12.33
N VAL A 115 1.78 11.00 -13.18
CA VAL A 115 2.14 9.65 -12.74
C VAL A 115 3.55 9.61 -12.16
N GLU A 116 4.49 10.34 -12.75
CA GLU A 116 5.88 10.38 -12.24
C GLU A 116 5.94 10.94 -10.81
N ASP A 117 5.24 12.05 -10.56
CA ASP A 117 5.18 12.70 -9.24
C ASP A 117 4.58 11.76 -8.19
N GLY A 118 3.46 11.09 -8.52
CA GLY A 118 2.82 10.13 -7.63
C GLY A 118 3.75 8.95 -7.31
N LEU A 119 4.35 8.34 -8.34
CA LEU A 119 5.31 7.23 -8.18
C LEU A 119 6.46 7.59 -7.24
N LEU A 120 7.08 8.75 -7.44
CA LEU A 120 8.21 9.19 -6.62
C LEU A 120 7.78 9.40 -5.16
N GLN A 121 6.66 10.09 -4.93
CA GLN A 121 6.18 10.38 -3.59
C GLN A 121 5.83 9.10 -2.83
N GLY A 122 5.12 8.16 -3.46
CA GLY A 122 4.76 6.88 -2.84
C GLY A 122 5.98 6.04 -2.45
N ALA A 123 7.02 6.05 -3.30
CA ALA A 123 8.27 5.35 -3.01
C ALA A 123 9.02 5.98 -1.82
N VAL A 124 9.10 7.31 -1.77
CA VAL A 124 9.75 8.06 -0.67
C VAL A 124 9.04 7.80 0.65
N ASP A 125 7.71 7.91 0.68
CA ASP A 125 6.93 7.71 1.91
C ASP A 125 7.09 6.30 2.47
N LEU A 126 7.11 5.29 1.61
CA LEU A 126 7.33 3.92 2.05
C LEU A 126 8.76 3.70 2.58
N ALA A 127 9.77 4.35 1.98
CA ALA A 127 11.13 4.30 2.48
C ALA A 127 11.23 4.92 3.90
N LEU A 128 10.53 6.03 4.13
CA LEU A 128 10.45 6.68 5.45
C LEU A 128 9.80 5.74 6.48
N VAL A 129 8.63 5.18 6.17
CA VAL A 129 7.94 4.21 7.04
C VAL A 129 8.85 3.02 7.39
N ALA A 130 9.56 2.47 6.41
CA ALA A 130 10.43 1.32 6.63
C ALA A 130 11.70 1.65 7.44
N SER A 131 12.15 2.91 7.43
CA SER A 131 13.24 3.37 8.28
C SER A 131 12.81 3.66 9.73
N GLY A 132 11.52 3.49 10.05
CA GLY A 132 10.94 3.70 11.38
C GLY A 132 10.44 5.12 11.63
N ASP A 133 10.44 5.98 10.62
CA ASP A 133 9.86 7.32 10.68
C ASP A 133 8.37 7.29 10.35
N CYS A 134 7.58 6.80 11.31
CA CYS A 134 6.12 6.73 11.18
C CYS A 134 5.43 8.11 11.25
N GLY A 135 6.17 9.17 11.58
CA GLY A 135 5.63 10.52 11.77
C GLY A 135 5.40 11.29 10.46
N ALA A 136 5.90 10.78 9.33
CA ALA A 136 6.02 11.55 8.09
C ALA A 136 5.03 11.18 6.97
N SER A 137 4.35 10.02 7.02
CA SER A 137 3.71 9.47 5.80
C SER A 137 2.19 9.61 5.76
N LEU A 138 1.70 10.86 5.76
CA LEU A 138 0.29 11.17 5.48
C LEU A 138 0.11 12.03 4.21
N HIS A 139 1.13 12.13 3.34
CA HIS A 139 1.10 13.00 2.16
C HIS A 139 -0.07 12.68 1.22
N PHE A 140 -0.40 11.41 1.03
CA PHE A 140 -1.55 11.01 0.20
C PHE A 140 -2.85 11.57 0.77
N ALA A 141 -3.08 11.40 2.07
CA ALA A 141 -4.29 11.91 2.73
C ALA A 141 -4.37 13.44 2.71
N LEU A 142 -3.26 14.13 2.98
CA LEU A 142 -3.20 15.60 3.00
C LEU A 142 -3.49 16.21 1.63
N ARG A 143 -2.87 15.68 0.56
CA ARG A 143 -3.13 16.16 -0.79
C ARG A 143 -4.59 15.97 -1.21
N LEU A 144 -5.16 14.81 -0.87
CA LEU A 144 -6.57 14.54 -1.16
C LEU A 144 -7.52 15.44 -0.37
N GLU A 145 -7.23 15.74 0.90
CA GLU A 145 -7.99 16.72 1.69
C GLU A 145 -7.96 18.12 1.03
N GLU A 146 -6.80 18.54 0.50
CA GLU A 146 -6.66 19.81 -0.23
C GLU A 146 -7.46 19.84 -1.54
N GLU A 147 -7.36 18.79 -2.36
CA GLU A 147 -8.09 18.68 -3.64
C GLU A 147 -9.61 18.63 -3.41
N LEU A 148 -10.09 17.85 -2.44
CA LEU A 148 -11.51 17.77 -2.08
C LEU A 148 -12.07 19.10 -1.54
N THR A 149 -11.23 19.92 -0.90
CA THR A 149 -11.64 21.24 -0.40
C THR A 149 -11.71 22.28 -1.54
N GLN A 150 -10.97 22.08 -2.64
CA GLN A 150 -11.00 22.97 -3.80
C GLN A 150 -12.17 22.69 -4.75
N GLU A 151 -12.75 21.48 -4.72
CA GLU A 151 -13.90 21.09 -5.53
C GLU A 151 -15.27 21.41 -4.87
N ALA A 152 -15.30 21.83 -3.60
CA ALA A 152 -16.50 22.13 -2.81
C ALA A 152 -16.88 23.63 -2.81
#